data_AF-A0A7J2MIK3-F1
#
_entry.id   AF-A0A7J2MIK3-F1
#
_cell.length_a   1.000
_cell.length_b   1.000
_cell.length_c   1.000
_cell.angle_alpha   90.00
_cell.angle_beta   90.00
_cell.angle_gamma   90.00
#
_symmetry.space_group_name_H-M   'P 1'
#
loop_
_entity.id
_entity.type
_entity.pdbx_description
1 polymer ?
#
loop_
_entity_poly.entity_id
_entity_poly.type
_entity_poly.pdbx_seq_one_letter_code
_entity_poly.pdbx_strand_id
1 'polypeptide(L)'
;MIYINFEDERLLPIEREDLDLILESYYELYPENIGEKLYIFFDEIQTVPFWNLFLRRIYDQENVEICVAGSSSKLLSKEIATQLRGRTLTYLIFPYSFKEFLRAKGVTLERHFEYTHLRYRIKKLLREYILFGGFSEIAERDEPLKTKILQ
;
A
#
# COMPACT_ATOMS: atom_id res chain seq x y z
N MET A 1 -8.84 15.67 8.60
CA MET A 1 -8.18 14.53 7.92
C MET A 1 -8.14 13.37 8.90
N ILE A 2 -8.48 12.17 8.45
CA ILE A 2 -8.46 10.93 9.25
C ILE A 2 -7.44 9.97 8.65
N TYR A 3 -6.61 9.35 9.50
CA TYR A 3 -5.75 8.22 9.14
C TYR A 3 -5.92 7.10 10.16
N ILE A 4 -6.19 5.88 9.69
CA ILE A 4 -6.34 4.69 10.53
C ILE A 4 -5.68 3.50 9.86
N ASN A 5 -4.89 2.75 10.65
CA ASN A 5 -4.34 1.46 10.27
C ASN A 5 -5.11 0.35 10.97
N PHE A 6 -5.73 -0.54 10.19
CA PHE A 6 -6.60 -1.62 10.68
C PHE A 6 -5.86 -2.91 11.09
N GLU A 7 -4.53 -2.93 11.03
CA GLU A 7 -3.71 -3.97 11.67
C GLU A 7 -3.33 -3.62 13.11
N ASP A 8 -3.69 -2.43 13.60
CA ASP A 8 -3.45 -2.04 14.99
C ASP A 8 -4.24 -2.96 15.94
N GLU A 9 -3.51 -3.69 16.80
CA GLU A 9 -4.10 -4.65 17.74
C GLU A 9 -5.14 -4.04 18.68
N ARG A 10 -5.07 -2.73 18.93
CA ARG A 10 -6.00 -2.01 19.81
C ARG A 10 -7.38 -1.84 19.21
N LEU A 11 -7.50 -2.01 17.90
CA LEU A 11 -8.78 -1.99 17.20
C LEU A 11 -9.43 -3.38 17.22
N LEU A 12 -8.69 -4.46 17.53
CA LEU A 12 -9.24 -5.80 17.44
C LEU A 12 -10.12 -6.16 18.66
N PRO A 13 -11.28 -6.82 18.44
CA PRO A 13 -11.92 -7.09 17.14
C PRO A 13 -12.66 -5.84 16.64
N ILE A 14 -12.40 -5.46 15.39
CA ILE A 14 -13.15 -4.39 14.71
C ILE A 14 -14.09 -5.02 13.69
N GLU A 15 -15.37 -4.70 13.81
CA GLU A 15 -16.40 -5.13 12.88
C GLU A 15 -16.86 -3.96 12.00
N ARG A 16 -17.72 -4.25 11.04
CA ARG A 16 -18.25 -3.23 10.12
C ARG A 16 -18.99 -2.13 10.87
N GLU A 17 -19.77 -2.49 11.89
CA GLU A 17 -20.59 -1.57 12.68
C GLU A 17 -19.73 -0.56 13.44
N ASP A 18 -18.50 -0.92 13.80
CA ASP A 18 -17.57 -0.04 14.50
C ASP A 18 -16.94 1.03 13.58
N LEU A 19 -16.99 0.84 12.26
CA LEU A 19 -16.48 1.82 11.30
C LEU A 19 -17.25 3.15 11.35
N ASP A 20 -18.52 3.10 11.75
CA ASP A 20 -19.35 4.30 11.97
C ASP A 20 -18.81 5.17 13.11
N LEU A 21 -18.31 4.53 14.17
CA LEU A 21 -17.75 5.22 15.34
C LEU A 21 -16.55 6.09 14.98
N ILE A 22 -15.81 5.74 13.92
CA ILE A 22 -14.67 6.54 13.45
C ILE A 22 -15.13 7.93 13.00
N LEU A 23 -16.21 8.00 12.22
CA LEU A 23 -16.75 9.27 11.73
C LEU A 23 -17.46 10.04 12.84
N GLU A 24 -18.22 9.35 13.68
CA GLU A 24 -18.87 9.97 14.84
C GLU A 24 -17.83 10.60 15.76
N SER A 25 -16.79 9.84 16.15
CA SER A 25 -15.69 10.34 16.99
C SER A 25 -14.97 11.54 16.34
N TYR A 26 -14.78 11.52 15.02
CA TYR A 26 -14.16 12.64 14.31
C TYR A 26 -15.01 13.92 14.41
N TYR A 27 -16.32 13.83 14.16
CA TYR A 27 -17.21 14.97 14.21
C TYR A 27 -17.51 15.43 15.64
N GLU A 28 -17.45 14.55 16.63
CA GLU A 28 -17.50 14.94 18.04
C GLU A 28 -16.30 15.78 18.46
N LEU A 29 -15.10 15.41 17.99
CA LEU A 29 -13.86 16.15 18.27
C LEU A 29 -13.76 17.44 17.46
N TYR A 30 -14.31 17.45 16.24
CA TYR A 30 -14.18 18.56 15.28
C TYR A 30 -15.51 18.88 14.59
N PRO A 31 -16.53 19.36 15.34
CA PRO A 31 -17.86 19.66 14.79
C PRO A 31 -17.84 20.76 13.72
N GLU A 32 -16.84 21.65 13.73
CA GLU A 32 -16.65 22.69 12.73
C GLU A 32 -16.32 22.16 11.33
N ASN A 33 -15.90 20.90 11.22
CA ASN A 33 -15.58 20.27 9.93
C ASN A 33 -16.80 19.62 9.25
N ILE A 34 -18.00 19.71 9.86
CA ILE A 34 -19.22 19.16 9.25
C ILE A 34 -19.54 19.92 7.96
N GLY A 35 -19.70 19.19 6.86
CA GLY A 35 -19.96 19.74 5.52
C GLY A 35 -18.71 20.15 4.75
N GLU A 36 -17.56 20.26 5.43
CA GLU A 36 -16.27 20.50 4.79
C GLU A 36 -15.72 19.23 4.13
N LYS A 37 -14.77 19.40 3.21
CA LYS A 37 -14.17 18.25 2.54
C LYS A 37 -13.27 17.45 3.49
N LEU A 38 -13.60 16.18 3.69
CA LEU A 38 -12.87 15.29 4.60
C LEU A 38 -12.00 14.30 3.82
N TYR A 39 -10.69 14.34 4.09
CA TYR A 39 -9.72 13.37 3.57
C TYR A 39 -9.55 12.21 4.54
N ILE A 40 -9.74 10.99 4.04
CA ILE A 40 -9.71 9.75 4.82
C ILE A 40 -8.69 8.79 4.21
N PHE A 41 -7.77 8.31 5.03
CA PHE A 41 -6.74 7.35 4.67
C PHE A 41 -6.92 6.10 5.51
N PHE A 42 -7.28 5.01 4.86
CA PHE A 42 -7.47 3.72 5.50
C PHE A 42 -6.42 2.73 5.03
N ASP A 43 -5.63 2.23 5.97
CA ASP A 43 -4.56 1.28 5.72
C ASP A 43 -4.97 -0.11 6.20
N GLU A 44 -4.77 -1.12 5.36
CA GLU A 44 -5.10 -2.52 5.60
C GLU A 44 -6.59 -2.78 5.93
N ILE A 45 -7.51 -1.91 5.48
CA ILE A 45 -8.96 -2.00 5.78
C ILE A 45 -9.62 -3.32 5.34
N GLN A 46 -9.02 -4.07 4.42
CA GLN A 46 -9.52 -5.39 4.01
C GLN A 46 -9.50 -6.45 5.12
N THR A 47 -8.91 -6.15 6.28
CA THR A 47 -9.03 -6.98 7.48
C THR A 47 -10.46 -6.96 8.03
N VAL A 48 -11.19 -5.86 7.83
CA VAL A 48 -12.57 -5.68 8.33
C VAL A 48 -13.57 -6.29 7.34
N PRO A 49 -14.47 -7.19 7.76
CA PRO A 49 -15.51 -7.72 6.87
C PRO A 49 -16.45 -6.63 6.32
N PHE A 50 -16.86 -6.76 5.06
CA PHE A 50 -17.85 -5.87 4.41
C PHE A 50 -17.53 -4.36 4.41
N TRP A 51 -16.26 -3.98 4.65
CA TRP A 51 -15.77 -2.60 4.66
C TRP A 51 -16.14 -1.79 3.40
N ASN A 52 -16.22 -2.45 2.25
CA ASN A 52 -16.60 -1.86 0.98
C ASN A 52 -18.01 -1.23 0.99
N LEU A 53 -18.94 -1.80 1.77
CA LEU A 53 -20.29 -1.25 1.93
C LEU A 53 -20.26 0.04 2.74
N PHE A 54 -19.41 0.09 3.77
CA PHE A 54 -19.18 1.28 4.57
C PHE A 54 -18.60 2.42 3.71
N LEU A 55 -17.51 2.16 2.99
CA LEU A 55 -16.89 3.18 2.12
C LEU A 55 -17.84 3.73 1.07
N ARG A 56 -18.63 2.85 0.45
CA ARG A 56 -19.61 3.26 -0.54
C ARG A 56 -20.66 4.19 0.08
N ARG A 57 -21.18 3.85 1.26
CA ARG A 57 -22.18 4.66 1.95
C ARG A 57 -21.62 6.04 2.27
N ILE A 58 -20.45 6.13 2.88
CA ILE A 58 -19.87 7.41 3.28
C ILE A 58 -19.48 8.26 2.06
N TYR A 59 -19.00 7.64 0.98
CA TYR A 59 -18.69 8.35 -0.26
C TYR A 59 -19.94 8.93 -0.94
N ASP A 60 -21.07 8.21 -0.86
CA ASP A 60 -22.34 8.67 -1.43
C ASP A 60 -23.05 9.73 -0.56
N GLN A 61 -22.71 9.83 0.75
CA GLN A 61 -23.41 10.70 1.72
C GLN A 61 -22.61 11.94 2.16
N GLU A 62 -21.29 11.83 2.24
CA GLU A 62 -20.39 12.84 2.79
C GLU A 62 -19.51 13.47 1.71
N ASN A 63 -19.02 14.68 1.94
CA ASN A 63 -18.02 15.31 1.07
C ASN A 63 -16.61 14.77 1.36
N VAL A 64 -16.35 13.51 0.97
CA VAL A 64 -15.12 12.80 1.33
C VAL A 64 -14.23 12.46 0.13
N GLU A 65 -12.92 12.43 0.38
CA GLU A 65 -11.94 11.79 -0.51
C GLU A 65 -11.24 10.68 0.25
N ILE A 66 -11.38 9.45 -0.26
CA ILE A 66 -10.97 8.24 0.45
C ILE A 66 -9.81 7.59 -0.31
N CYS A 67 -8.70 7.41 0.39
CA CYS A 67 -7.58 6.60 -0.05
C CYS A 67 -7.54 5.32 0.76
N VAL A 68 -7.50 4.18 0.07
CA VAL A 68 -7.37 2.87 0.68
C VAL A 68 -6.05 2.25 0.25
N ALA A 69 -5.29 1.78 1.23
CA ALA A 69 -4.08 1.01 1.03
C ALA A 69 -4.23 -0.40 1.62
N GLY A 70 -3.46 -1.33 1.09
CA GLY A 70 -3.34 -2.66 1.66
C GLY A 70 -2.39 -3.51 0.82
N SER A 71 -1.60 -4.31 1.51
CA SER A 71 -0.52 -5.13 0.95
C SER A 71 -1.01 -6.46 0.36
N SER A 72 -2.28 -6.82 0.59
CA SER A 72 -2.85 -8.11 0.23
C SER A 72 -3.50 -8.14 -1.16
N SER A 73 -3.43 -9.30 -1.82
CA SER A 73 -4.20 -9.60 -3.03
C SER A 73 -5.72 -9.49 -2.84
N LYS A 74 -6.20 -9.47 -1.59
CA LYS A 74 -7.61 -9.22 -1.25
C LYS A 74 -8.12 -7.91 -1.86
N LEU A 75 -7.33 -6.82 -1.80
CA LEU A 75 -7.70 -5.53 -2.40
C LEU A 75 -7.75 -5.54 -3.94
N LEU A 76 -7.05 -6.51 -4.55
CA LEU A 76 -6.96 -6.67 -6.00
C LEU A 76 -8.05 -7.57 -6.58
N SER A 77 -8.96 -8.07 -5.73
CA SER A 77 -10.06 -8.89 -6.19
C SER A 77 -10.98 -8.08 -7.12
N LYS A 78 -11.34 -8.68 -8.26
CA LYS A 78 -12.29 -8.11 -9.24
C LYS A 78 -13.63 -7.76 -8.59
N GLU A 79 -13.96 -8.40 -7.48
CA GLU A 79 -15.16 -8.16 -6.67
C GLU A 79 -15.18 -6.75 -6.08
N ILE A 80 -14.06 -6.25 -5.53
CA ILE A 80 -13.98 -4.88 -4.95
C ILE A 80 -14.20 -3.83 -6.04
N ALA A 81 -13.52 -3.97 -7.18
CA ALA A 81 -13.69 -3.06 -8.32
C ALA A 81 -15.15 -3.04 -8.83
N THR A 82 -15.84 -4.18 -8.77
CA THR A 82 -17.25 -4.30 -9.17
C THR A 82 -18.18 -3.67 -8.13
N GLN A 83 -17.92 -3.87 -6.85
CA GLN A 83 -18.72 -3.36 -5.74
C GLN A 83 -18.71 -1.83 -5.64
N LEU A 84 -17.60 -1.19 -5.98
CA LEU A 84 -17.44 0.27 -6.00
C LEU A 84 -17.86 0.91 -7.33
N ARG A 85 -18.44 0.13 -8.27
CA ARG A 85 -19.09 0.58 -9.52
C ARG A 85 -18.26 1.57 -10.36
N GLY A 86 -16.94 1.41 -10.39
CA GLY A 86 -16.05 2.26 -11.19
C GLY A 86 -15.84 3.68 -10.66
N ARG A 87 -16.25 4.00 -9.43
CA ARG A 87 -15.95 5.28 -8.75
C ARG A 87 -14.59 5.28 -8.04
N THR A 88 -13.76 4.30 -8.37
CA THR A 88 -12.47 4.08 -7.72
C THR A 88 -11.39 3.98 -8.78
N LEU A 89 -10.27 4.63 -8.50
CA LEU A 89 -9.03 4.46 -9.25
C LEU A 89 -8.14 3.50 -8.47
N THR A 90 -7.97 2.29 -8.99
CA THR A 90 -7.10 1.28 -8.38
C THR A 90 -5.72 1.36 -9.00
N TYR A 91 -4.70 1.51 -8.15
CA TYR A 91 -3.31 1.45 -8.54
C TYR A 91 -2.66 0.21 -7.93
N LEU A 92 -2.04 -0.61 -8.77
CA LEU A 92 -1.24 -1.74 -8.32
C LEU A 92 0.23 -1.32 -8.29
N ILE A 93 0.81 -1.31 -7.09
CA ILE A 93 2.21 -1.00 -6.88
C ILE A 93 2.97 -2.33 -6.79
N PHE A 94 3.82 -2.58 -7.79
CA PHE A 94 4.70 -3.74 -7.79
C PHE A 94 6.02 -3.41 -7.08
N PRO A 95 6.73 -4.43 -6.55
CA PRO A 95 8.14 -4.28 -6.21
C PRO A 95 8.95 -3.81 -7.41
N TYR A 96 10.15 -3.26 -7.17
CA TYR A 96 11.05 -2.85 -8.25
C TYR A 96 11.28 -4.00 -9.23
N SER A 97 11.16 -3.71 -10.51
CA SER A 97 11.72 -4.56 -11.55
C SER A 97 13.25 -4.65 -11.37
N PHE A 98 13.88 -5.68 -11.93
CA PHE A 98 15.35 -5.79 -11.84
C PHE A 98 16.07 -4.55 -12.38
N LYS A 99 15.51 -3.88 -13.40
CA LYS A 99 16.06 -2.63 -13.93
C LYS A 99 15.95 -1.46 -12.95
N GLU A 100 14.85 -1.36 -12.21
CA GLU A 100 14.68 -0.35 -11.15
C GLU A 100 15.56 -0.66 -9.95
N PHE A 101 15.69 -1.94 -9.59
CA PHE A 101 16.62 -2.41 -8.57
C PHE A 101 18.08 -2.01 -8.90
N LEU A 102 18.51 -2.22 -10.14
CA LEU A 102 19.84 -1.79 -10.59
C LEU A 102 20.00 -0.26 -10.47
N ARG A 103 18.99 0.52 -10.86
CA ARG A 103 19.00 1.99 -10.73
C ARG A 103 19.09 2.42 -9.26
N ALA A 104 18.31 1.80 -8.38
CA ALA A 104 18.37 2.04 -6.94
C ALA A 104 19.76 1.72 -6.35
N LYS A 105 20.45 0.71 -6.90
CA LYS A 105 21.85 0.35 -6.57
C LYS A 105 22.91 1.18 -7.31
N GLY A 106 22.51 2.26 -8.01
CA GLY A 106 23.41 3.16 -8.73
C GLY A 106 24.07 2.53 -9.96
N VAL A 107 23.47 1.49 -10.54
CA VAL A 107 23.97 0.81 -11.75
C VAL A 107 23.03 1.08 -12.92
N THR A 108 23.58 1.64 -14.00
CA THR A 108 22.86 1.82 -15.26
C THR A 108 23.24 0.70 -16.22
N LEU A 109 22.23 0.10 -16.88
CA LEU A 109 22.46 -0.88 -17.94
C LEU A 109 22.86 -0.16 -19.23
N GLU A 110 24.14 -0.22 -19.57
CA GLU A 110 24.67 0.26 -20.84
C GLU A 110 24.45 -0.75 -21.97
N ARG A 111 24.45 -0.29 -23.22
CA ARG A 111 24.45 -1.22 -24.37
C ARG A 111 25.75 -2.04 -24.35
N HIS A 112 25.65 -3.32 -24.71
CA HIS A 112 26.81 -4.22 -24.79
C HIS A 112 27.50 -4.51 -23.44
N PHE A 113 26.82 -4.24 -22.31
CA PHE A 113 27.36 -4.50 -20.97
C PHE A 113 27.88 -5.94 -20.79
N GLU A 114 27.28 -6.90 -21.51
CA GLU A 114 27.61 -8.32 -21.52
C GLU A 114 29.05 -8.62 -21.97
N TYR A 115 29.65 -7.73 -22.75
CA TYR A 115 31.04 -7.82 -23.22
C TYR A 115 32.03 -7.03 -22.36
N THR A 116 31.54 -6.23 -21.41
CA THR A 116 32.37 -5.39 -20.52
C THR A 116 32.56 -6.03 -19.13
N HIS A 117 33.43 -5.44 -18.31
CA HIS A 117 33.55 -5.83 -16.89
C HIS A 117 32.26 -5.57 -16.08
N LEU A 118 31.34 -4.73 -16.56
CA LEU A 118 30.07 -4.46 -15.88
C LEU A 118 29.22 -5.72 -15.70
N ARG A 119 29.37 -6.71 -16.60
CA ARG A 119 28.69 -8.01 -16.52
C ARG A 119 28.89 -8.73 -15.18
N TYR A 120 30.06 -8.59 -14.56
CA TYR A 120 30.35 -9.24 -13.29
C TYR A 120 29.54 -8.63 -12.14
N ARG A 121 29.46 -7.28 -12.11
CA ARG A 121 28.66 -6.55 -11.13
C ARG A 121 27.16 -6.82 -11.31
N ILE A 122 26.67 -6.84 -12.55
CA ILE A 122 25.26 -7.15 -12.86
C ILE A 122 24.92 -8.59 -12.43
N LYS A 123 25.79 -9.57 -12.70
CA LYS A 123 25.57 -10.95 -12.24
C LYS A 123 25.49 -11.07 -10.72
N LYS A 124 26.32 -10.33 -9.98
CA LYS A 124 26.24 -10.28 -8.50
C LYS A 124 24.89 -9.72 -8.05
N LEU A 125 24.48 -8.58 -8.60
CA LEU A 125 23.21 -7.92 -8.26
C LEU A 125 21.99 -8.75 -8.68
N LEU A 126 22.08 -9.51 -9.77
CA LEU A 126 21.03 -10.43 -10.17
C LEU A 126 20.83 -11.55 -9.16
N ARG A 127 21.92 -12.12 -8.62
CA ARG A 127 21.83 -13.12 -7.55
C ARG A 127 21.19 -12.53 -6.30
N GLU A 128 21.58 -11.32 -5.92
CA GLU A 128 20.97 -10.59 -4.80
C GLU A 128 19.46 -10.37 -5.02
N TYR A 129 19.07 -9.92 -6.21
CA TYR A 129 17.67 -9.71 -6.56
C TYR A 129 16.84 -11.01 -6.57
N ILE A 130 17.42 -12.13 -7.01
CA ILE A 130 16.73 -13.43 -6.98
C ILE A 130 16.55 -13.91 -5.53
N LEU A 131 17.53 -13.67 -4.66
CA LEU A 131 17.49 -14.12 -3.26
C LEU A 131 16.58 -13.26 -2.38
N PHE A 132 16.61 -11.94 -2.57
CA PHE A 132 15.94 -11.00 -1.69
C PHE A 132 14.74 -10.27 -2.34
N GLY A 133 14.53 -10.43 -3.64
CA GLY A 133 13.45 -9.79 -4.38
C GLY A 133 13.69 -8.30 -4.69
N GLY A 134 12.63 -7.65 -5.19
CA GLY A 134 12.64 -6.25 -5.61
C GLY A 134 11.99 -5.27 -4.64
N PHE A 135 11.70 -5.67 -3.40
CA PHE A 135 11.08 -4.75 -2.44
C PHE A 135 12.00 -3.56 -2.15
N SER A 136 11.42 -2.35 -2.16
CA SER A 136 12.17 -1.08 -2.00
C SER A 136 12.98 -1.05 -0.70
N GLU A 137 12.41 -1.56 0.39
CA GLU A 137 13.07 -1.64 1.70
C GLU A 137 14.36 -2.48 1.68
N ILE A 138 14.42 -3.48 0.80
CA ILE A 138 15.57 -4.37 0.60
C ILE A 138 16.56 -3.76 -0.40
N ALA A 139 16.06 -3.04 -1.41
CA ALA A 139 16.89 -2.44 -2.44
C ALA A 139 17.77 -1.30 -1.89
N GLU A 140 17.30 -0.57 -0.89
CA GLU A 140 17.94 0.66 -0.40
C GLU A 140 18.85 0.45 0.84
N ARG A 141 18.85 -0.74 1.46
CA ARG A 141 19.67 -1.04 2.66
C ARG A 141 20.88 -1.96 2.38
N ASP A 142 21.90 -1.84 3.22
CA ASP A 142 23.13 -2.67 3.21
C ASP A 142 22.93 -4.07 3.82
N GLU A 143 23.79 -5.01 3.38
CA GLU A 143 23.74 -6.47 3.59
C GLU A 143 23.39 -6.98 5.01
N PRO A 144 23.87 -6.42 6.15
CA PRO A 144 23.58 -6.98 7.48
C PRO A 144 22.14 -6.78 7.98
N LEU A 145 21.32 -5.94 7.33
CA LEU A 145 19.92 -5.70 7.72
C LEU A 145 18.91 -6.56 6.96
N LYS A 146 19.33 -7.22 5.87
CA LYS A 146 18.42 -7.96 4.96
C LYS A 146 17.94 -9.28 5.55
N THR A 147 18.79 -9.97 6.30
CA THR A 147 18.45 -11.25 6.95
C THR A 147 17.43 -11.10 8.08
N LYS A 148 17.27 -9.87 8.61
CA LYS A 148 16.38 -9.58 9.75
C LYS A 148 14.96 -9.19 9.35
N ILE A 149 14.74 -8.82 8.08
CA ILE A 149 13.44 -8.42 7.52
C ILE A 149 12.70 -9.62 6.92
N LEU A 150 13.44 -10.67 6.54
CA LEU A 150 12.89 -11.90 5.96
C LEU A 150 12.67 -13.03 6.99
N GLN A 151 12.88 -12.74 8.28
CA GLN A 151 12.61 -13.65 9.40
C GLN A 151 11.44 -13.13 10.22
#